data_AF-C6E3L5-F1
#
_entry.id   AF-C6E3L5-F1
#
_cell.length_a   1.000
_cell.length_b   1.000
_cell.length_c   1.000
_cell.angle_alpha   90.00
_cell.angle_beta   90.00
_cell.angle_gamma   90.00
#
_symmetry.space_group_name_H-M   'P 1'
#
loop_
_entity.id
_entity.type
_entity.pdbx_description
1 polymer ?
#
loop_
_entity_poly.entity_id
_entity_poly.type
_entity_poly.pdbx_seq_one_letter_code
_entity_poly.pdbx_strand_id
1 'polypeptide(L)'
;MAAIGKREDYRRVRTEPTAAAVAARSARPGWQDFSRLYTEDRDCLASFLALELAEVLQEAKPANLVCLANKRRSCGRNLYLLWKEHGQALIEASGLKVRVLADRGTSLLLLLYSQSALGSLLDQKSVRVILQKAGYPEPDRFEAVLSELEHRVEGEGFPHEIGVFLGYPLKDVVGFMGWAPISFTCQGPWKIFGNPVPSLELAENHRKCRCDMSLQLASGCNPLDCLKRTARRAGATPARQPYLSAA
;
A
#
# COMPACT_ATOMS: atom_id res chain seq x y z
N MET A 1 10.11 -36.43 -45.64
CA MET A 1 10.08 -37.30 -44.45
C MET A 1 10.49 -36.47 -43.25
N ALA A 2 9.53 -36.14 -42.40
CA ALA A 2 9.71 -35.34 -41.19
C ALA A 2 10.21 -36.22 -40.04
N ALA A 3 11.20 -35.73 -39.27
CA ALA A 3 11.60 -36.31 -37.99
C ALA A 3 11.09 -35.40 -36.86
N ILE A 4 10.16 -35.95 -36.09
CA ILE A 4 9.45 -35.32 -34.97
C ILE A 4 10.32 -35.51 -33.71
N GLY A 5 10.90 -34.41 -33.21
CA GLY A 5 11.57 -34.35 -31.91
C GLY A 5 10.56 -34.04 -30.80
N LYS A 6 10.54 -34.90 -29.77
CA LYS A 6 9.57 -34.97 -28.68
C LYS A 6 9.49 -33.66 -27.87
N ARG A 7 8.25 -33.21 -27.62
CA ARG A 7 7.90 -32.17 -26.63
C ARG A 7 8.02 -32.77 -25.22
N GLU A 8 8.81 -32.15 -24.35
CA GLU A 8 8.81 -32.43 -22.92
C GLU A 8 7.63 -31.72 -22.25
N ASP A 9 6.84 -32.52 -21.53
CA ASP A 9 5.60 -32.15 -20.87
C ASP A 9 5.91 -31.42 -19.55
N TYR A 10 5.94 -30.09 -19.56
CA TYR A 10 6.04 -29.30 -18.32
C TYR A 10 4.69 -29.30 -17.61
N ARG A 11 4.42 -30.37 -16.85
CA ARG A 11 3.23 -30.52 -16.02
C ARG A 11 3.19 -29.40 -14.97
N ARG A 12 2.40 -28.36 -15.22
CA ARG A 12 2.04 -27.29 -14.26
C ARG A 12 1.57 -27.93 -12.96
N VAL A 13 2.38 -27.87 -11.91
CA VAL A 13 1.89 -28.06 -10.55
C VAL A 13 1.08 -26.82 -10.20
N ARG A 14 -0.24 -26.86 -10.46
CA ARG A 14 -1.18 -25.95 -9.80
C ARG A 14 -1.19 -26.34 -8.33
N THR A 15 -0.49 -25.57 -7.49
CA THR A 15 -0.76 -25.58 -6.06
C THR A 15 -2.13 -24.94 -5.86
N GLU A 16 -3.15 -25.77 -5.70
CA GLU A 16 -4.47 -25.30 -5.27
C GLU A 16 -4.35 -24.65 -3.89
N PRO A 17 -4.94 -23.46 -3.67
CA PRO A 17 -4.90 -22.83 -2.36
C PRO A 17 -5.64 -23.72 -1.35
N THR A 18 -5.01 -23.94 -0.19
CA THR A 18 -5.57 -24.77 0.88
C THR A 18 -6.92 -24.22 1.36
N ALA A 19 -7.82 -25.11 1.80
CA ALA A 19 -9.13 -24.71 2.33
C ALA A 19 -9.05 -23.66 3.45
N ALA A 20 -7.95 -23.63 4.22
CA ALA A 20 -7.67 -22.58 5.21
C ALA A 20 -7.38 -21.20 4.58
N ALA A 21 -6.67 -21.15 3.46
CA ALA A 21 -6.42 -19.92 2.71
C ALA A 21 -7.70 -19.39 2.03
N VAL A 22 -8.60 -20.29 1.62
CA VAL A 22 -9.92 -19.96 1.07
C VAL A 22 -10.90 -19.53 2.18
N ALA A 23 -10.93 -20.21 3.32
CA ALA A 23 -11.76 -19.86 4.49
C ALA A 23 -11.34 -18.51 5.11
N ALA A 24 -10.04 -18.20 5.14
CA ALA A 24 -9.56 -16.91 5.61
C ALA A 24 -9.92 -15.74 4.66
N ARG A 25 -10.38 -16.00 3.42
CA ARG A 25 -10.90 -14.97 2.51
C ARG A 25 -12.37 -14.61 2.78
N SER A 26 -13.11 -15.41 3.57
CA SER A 26 -14.56 -15.27 3.74
C SER A 26 -15.04 -14.67 5.06
N ALA A 27 -14.17 -14.07 5.89
CA ALA A 27 -14.55 -13.66 7.26
C ALA A 27 -14.06 -12.27 7.71
N ARG A 28 -13.61 -11.39 6.80
CA ARG A 28 -13.27 -10.01 7.19
C ARG A 28 -14.34 -9.03 6.70
N PRO A 29 -15.01 -8.30 7.60
CA PRO A 29 -15.91 -7.21 7.22
C PRO A 29 -15.19 -6.19 6.30
N GLY A 30 -15.84 -5.80 5.21
CA GLY A 30 -15.47 -4.61 4.46
C GLY A 30 -15.87 -3.36 5.25
N TRP A 31 -15.28 -2.21 4.92
CA TRP A 31 -15.68 -0.94 5.57
C TRP A 31 -17.18 -0.67 5.47
N GLN A 32 -17.80 -1.05 4.34
CA GLN A 32 -19.23 -0.87 4.10
C GLN A 32 -20.09 -1.62 5.13
N ASP A 33 -19.62 -2.76 5.64
CA ASP A 33 -20.38 -3.63 6.53
C ASP A 33 -20.57 -3.01 7.92
N PHE A 34 -19.65 -2.14 8.34
CA PHE A 34 -19.67 -1.47 9.65
C PHE A 34 -19.71 0.06 9.57
N SER A 35 -19.67 0.65 8.37
CA SER A 35 -19.68 2.11 8.17
C SER A 35 -20.85 2.84 8.83
N ARG A 36 -21.98 2.16 9.04
CA ARG A 36 -23.18 2.70 9.68
C ARG A 36 -23.10 2.80 11.20
N LEU A 37 -22.11 2.13 11.83
CA LEU A 37 -21.85 2.28 13.26
C LEU A 37 -21.39 3.70 13.62
N TYR A 38 -20.77 4.39 12.66
CA TYR A 38 -20.24 5.74 12.82
C TYR A 38 -21.25 6.75 12.27
N THR A 39 -22.03 7.37 13.16
CA THR A 39 -23.13 8.29 12.79
C THR A 39 -22.63 9.69 12.46
N GLU A 40 -21.54 10.12 13.09
CA GLU A 40 -20.93 11.43 12.84
C GLU A 40 -20.07 11.39 11.57
N ASP A 41 -20.10 12.49 10.81
CA ASP A 41 -19.38 12.60 9.54
C ASP A 41 -17.86 12.48 9.72
N ARG A 42 -17.33 13.14 10.75
CA ARG A 42 -15.91 13.05 11.11
C ARG A 42 -15.49 11.62 11.46
N ASP A 43 -16.30 10.91 12.26
CA ASP A 43 -16.03 9.54 12.68
C ASP A 43 -16.17 8.55 11.51
N CYS A 44 -17.11 8.80 10.62
CA CYS A 44 -17.27 8.03 9.40
C CYS A 44 -16.00 8.11 8.54
N LEU A 45 -15.50 9.33 8.28
CA LEU A 45 -14.25 9.51 7.54
C LEU A 45 -13.06 8.89 8.29
N ALA A 46 -12.96 9.11 9.61
CA ALA A 46 -11.88 8.55 10.42
C ALA A 46 -11.84 7.02 10.36
N SER A 47 -13.00 6.35 10.44
CA SER A 47 -13.09 4.89 10.35
C SER A 47 -12.63 4.37 8.98
N PHE A 48 -12.95 5.10 7.92
CA PHE A 48 -12.50 4.77 6.57
C PHE A 48 -10.98 4.91 6.46
N LEU A 49 -10.43 6.05 6.88
CA LEU A 49 -9.00 6.31 6.86
C LEU A 49 -8.23 5.33 7.76
N ALA A 50 -8.75 4.99 8.94
CA ALA A 50 -8.11 4.03 9.83
C ALA A 50 -7.95 2.66 9.15
N LEU A 51 -9.00 2.18 8.46
CA LEU A 51 -8.92 0.93 7.70
C LEU A 51 -8.00 1.03 6.49
N GLU A 52 -8.06 2.12 5.72
CA GLU A 52 -7.21 2.32 4.56
C GLU A 52 -5.72 2.52 4.92
N LEU A 53 -5.43 3.03 6.11
CA LEU A 53 -4.07 3.29 6.60
C LEU A 53 -3.59 2.24 7.59
N ALA A 54 -4.31 1.13 7.77
CA ALA A 54 -4.01 0.11 8.77
C ALA A 54 -2.54 -0.33 8.72
N GLU A 55 -2.01 -0.56 7.52
CA GLU A 55 -0.62 -0.96 7.33
C GLU A 55 0.39 0.15 7.67
N VAL A 56 0.06 1.42 7.45
CA VAL A 56 0.95 2.55 7.78
C VAL A 56 0.92 2.83 9.28
N LEU A 57 -0.27 2.78 9.89
CA LEU A 57 -0.47 2.99 11.33
C LEU A 57 0.22 1.92 12.17
N GLN A 58 0.31 0.69 11.64
CA GLN A 58 1.02 -0.44 12.27
C GLN A 58 2.47 -0.58 11.80
N GLU A 59 3.01 0.42 11.10
CA GLU A 59 4.41 0.50 10.65
C GLU A 59 4.84 -0.65 9.72
N ALA A 60 3.88 -1.31 9.05
CA ALA A 60 4.12 -2.32 8.03
C ALA A 60 4.38 -1.72 6.64
N LYS A 61 3.86 -0.50 6.38
CA LYS A 61 4.11 0.26 5.14
C LYS A 61 4.60 1.68 5.43
N PRO A 62 5.50 2.23 4.60
CA PRO A 62 5.91 3.62 4.70
C PRO A 62 4.81 4.60 4.26
N ALA A 63 4.00 4.21 3.27
CA ALA A 63 2.92 5.01 2.73
C ALA A 63 1.79 4.14 2.15
N ASN A 64 0.62 4.75 1.96
CA ASN A 64 -0.47 4.18 1.18
C ASN A 64 -1.13 5.23 0.28
N LEU A 65 -1.70 4.76 -0.84
CA LEU A 65 -2.53 5.58 -1.71
C LEU A 65 -4.00 5.38 -1.37
N VAL A 66 -4.73 6.49 -1.22
CA VAL A 66 -6.18 6.47 -0.99
C VAL A 66 -6.86 7.29 -2.07
N CYS A 67 -7.79 6.65 -2.79
CA CYS A 67 -8.61 7.30 -3.81
C CYS A 67 -10.04 7.52 -3.30
N LEU A 68 -10.42 8.78 -3.12
CA LEU A 68 -11.74 9.19 -2.70
C LEU A 68 -12.55 9.65 -3.92
N ALA A 69 -13.35 8.75 -4.48
CA ALA A 69 -14.32 9.10 -5.50
C ALA A 69 -15.35 10.10 -4.94
N ASN A 70 -15.64 11.16 -5.70
CA ASN A 70 -16.67 12.15 -5.40
C ASN A 70 -18.06 11.57 -5.69
N LYS A 71 -18.50 10.64 -4.84
CA LYS A 71 -19.81 10.01 -4.92
C LYS A 71 -20.28 9.56 -3.54
N ARG A 72 -21.60 9.53 -3.36
CA ARG A 72 -22.21 8.97 -2.15
C ARG A 72 -21.90 7.47 -2.02
N ARG A 73 -21.60 7.03 -0.81
CA ARG A 73 -21.36 5.63 -0.42
C ARG A 73 -22.62 5.03 0.21
N SER A 74 -22.59 3.73 0.52
CA SER A 74 -23.70 2.99 1.15
C SER A 74 -24.06 3.47 2.56
N CYS A 75 -23.18 4.21 3.23
CA CYS A 75 -23.46 4.92 4.47
C CYS A 75 -24.22 6.25 4.28
N GLY A 76 -24.51 6.64 3.04
CA GLY A 76 -25.25 7.88 2.70
C GLY A 76 -24.37 9.13 2.51
N ARG A 77 -23.10 9.07 2.94
CA ARG A 77 -22.14 10.19 2.92
C ARG A 77 -21.22 10.16 1.70
N ASN A 78 -20.57 11.28 1.43
CA ASN A 78 -19.58 11.43 0.36
C ASN A 78 -18.19 11.69 0.96
N LEU A 79 -17.34 10.66 0.97
CA LEU A 79 -16.01 10.72 1.60
C LEU A 79 -15.08 11.78 0.98
N TYR A 80 -15.25 12.11 -0.30
CA TYR A 80 -14.49 13.19 -0.95
C TYR A 80 -14.82 14.55 -0.31
N LEU A 81 -16.10 14.84 -0.07
CA LEU A 81 -16.52 16.10 0.56
C LEU A 81 -16.11 16.13 2.04
N LEU A 82 -16.31 15.02 2.76
CA LEU A 82 -15.87 14.92 4.15
C LEU A 82 -14.37 15.10 4.29
N TRP A 83 -13.58 14.59 3.34
CA TRP A 83 -12.14 14.82 3.33
C TRP A 83 -11.79 16.30 3.21
N LYS A 84 -12.47 17.05 2.34
CA LYS A 84 -12.24 18.49 2.19
C LYS A 84 -12.53 19.27 3.49
N GLU A 85 -13.46 18.77 4.30
CA GLU A 85 -13.86 19.41 5.56
C GLU A 85 -13.00 18.99 6.76
N HIS A 86 -12.69 17.69 6.87
CA HIS A 86 -12.08 17.13 8.09
C HIS A 86 -10.74 16.41 7.85
N GLY A 87 -10.39 16.10 6.61
CA GLY A 87 -9.30 15.18 6.27
C GLY A 87 -7.94 15.64 6.78
N GLN A 88 -7.59 16.91 6.53
CA GLN A 88 -6.30 17.47 6.94
C GLN A 88 -6.10 17.38 8.47
N ALA A 89 -7.09 17.83 9.24
CA ALA A 89 -7.04 17.79 10.70
C ALA A 89 -7.00 16.36 11.26
N LEU A 90 -7.69 15.40 10.63
CA LEU A 90 -7.63 13.99 11.02
C LEU A 90 -6.25 13.39 10.81
N ILE A 91 -5.61 13.68 9.67
CA ILE A 91 -4.26 13.17 9.39
C ILE A 91 -3.22 13.84 10.28
N GLU A 92 -3.32 15.14 10.52
CA GLU A 92 -2.40 15.81 11.45
C GLU A 92 -2.50 15.23 12.86
N ALA A 93 -3.71 15.00 13.35
CA ALA A 93 -3.94 14.35 14.66
C ALA A 93 -3.45 12.89 14.71
N SER A 94 -3.35 12.20 13.56
CA SER A 94 -2.83 10.83 13.49
C SER A 94 -1.31 10.75 13.64
N GLY A 95 -0.59 11.86 13.41
CA GLY A 95 0.87 11.88 13.33
C GLY A 95 1.43 11.42 11.98
N LEU A 96 0.57 11.18 10.99
CA LEU A 96 0.94 10.92 9.60
C LEU A 96 0.99 12.24 8.81
N LYS A 97 1.43 12.14 7.57
CA LYS A 97 1.45 13.22 6.58
C LYS A 97 0.60 12.84 5.38
N VAL A 98 0.17 13.86 4.65
CA VAL A 98 -0.57 13.68 3.40
C VAL A 98 0.00 14.59 2.32
N ARG A 99 0.00 14.09 1.08
CA ARG A 99 0.20 14.83 -0.16
C ARG A 99 -1.00 14.56 -1.06
N VAL A 100 -1.63 15.60 -1.57
CA VAL A 100 -2.63 15.45 -2.62
C VAL A 100 -1.86 15.24 -3.92
N LEU A 101 -2.02 14.08 -4.56
CA LEU A 101 -1.32 13.79 -5.82
C LEU A 101 -2.13 14.19 -7.05
N ALA A 102 -3.46 14.19 -6.92
CA ALA A 102 -4.36 14.71 -7.96
C ALA A 102 -5.74 14.98 -7.37
N ASP A 103 -6.31 16.13 -7.71
CA ASP A 103 -7.73 16.41 -7.52
C ASP A 103 -8.40 16.64 -8.89
N ARG A 104 -9.25 15.70 -9.28
CA ARG A 104 -9.94 15.74 -10.59
C ARG A 104 -11.38 16.24 -10.47
N GLY A 105 -11.81 16.68 -9.28
CA GLY A 105 -13.19 17.00 -8.94
C GLY A 105 -14.13 15.79 -8.88
N THR A 106 -13.91 14.78 -9.72
CA THR A 106 -14.59 13.47 -9.71
C THR A 106 -13.96 12.49 -8.73
N SER A 107 -12.70 12.69 -8.38
CA SER A 107 -11.96 11.88 -7.41
C SER A 107 -10.75 12.66 -6.89
N LEU A 108 -10.32 12.28 -5.68
CA LEU A 108 -9.12 12.80 -5.04
C LEU A 108 -8.17 11.63 -4.76
N LEU A 109 -6.94 11.73 -5.25
CA LEU A 109 -5.88 10.77 -4.97
C LEU A 109 -4.92 11.35 -3.94
N LEU A 110 -4.75 10.64 -2.84
CA LEU A 110 -3.94 11.03 -1.70
C LEU A 110 -2.80 10.04 -1.50
N LEU A 111 -1.60 10.56 -1.27
CA LEU A 111 -0.50 9.81 -0.68
C LEU A 111 -0.44 10.12 0.82
N LEU A 112 -0.74 9.12 1.64
CA LEU A 112 -0.67 9.23 3.09
C LEU A 112 0.50 8.41 3.62
N TYR A 113 1.35 9.02 4.44
CA TYR A 113 2.64 8.42 4.78
C TYR A 113 3.13 8.76 6.17
N SER A 114 4.01 7.90 6.69
CA SER A 114 4.82 8.20 7.86
C SER A 114 6.08 8.94 7.42
N GLN A 115 6.28 10.16 7.92
CA GLN A 115 7.45 10.99 7.58
C GLN A 115 8.77 10.25 7.79
N SER A 116 8.90 9.55 8.92
CA SER A 116 10.13 8.83 9.26
C SER A 116 10.32 7.60 8.39
N ALA A 117 9.28 6.76 8.22
CA ALA A 117 9.41 5.51 7.48
C ALA A 117 9.63 5.74 5.98
N LEU A 118 8.87 6.66 5.38
CA LEU A 118 9.07 7.02 3.97
C LEU A 118 10.41 7.73 3.75
N GLY A 119 10.81 8.62 4.67
CA GLY A 119 12.12 9.28 4.62
C GLY A 119 13.26 8.26 4.64
N SER A 120 13.24 7.31 5.57
CA SER A 120 14.25 6.25 5.66
C SER A 120 14.27 5.33 4.44
N LEU A 121 13.13 5.06 3.81
CA LEU A 121 13.05 4.29 2.58
C LEU A 121 13.71 5.05 1.41
N LEU A 122 13.32 6.31 1.20
CA LEU A 122 13.82 7.13 0.10
C LEU A 122 15.31 7.47 0.25
N ASP A 123 15.83 7.44 1.48
CA ASP A 123 17.25 7.62 1.77
C ASP A 123 18.13 6.43 1.31
N GLN A 124 17.54 5.25 1.08
CA GLN A 124 18.29 4.07 0.67
C GLN A 124 18.92 4.26 -0.72
N LYS A 125 20.23 3.97 -0.82
CA LYS A 125 20.98 4.07 -2.09
C LYS A 125 20.31 3.31 -3.24
N SER A 126 19.80 2.11 -2.99
CA SER A 126 19.10 1.28 -3.99
C SER A 126 17.82 1.95 -4.51
N VAL A 127 17.05 2.59 -3.62
CA VAL A 127 15.85 3.35 -3.97
C VAL A 127 16.21 4.56 -4.81
N ARG A 128 17.23 5.33 -4.40
CA ARG A 128 17.70 6.51 -5.15
C ARG A 128 18.14 6.16 -6.57
N VAL A 129 18.85 5.05 -6.75
CA VAL A 129 19.25 4.55 -8.08
C VAL A 129 18.04 4.23 -8.95
N ILE A 130 17.01 3.59 -8.39
CA ILE A 130 15.77 3.27 -9.12
C ILE A 130 15.04 4.55 -9.51
N LEU A 131 14.88 5.51 -8.59
CA LEU A 131 14.21 6.78 -8.86
C LEU A 131 14.99 7.63 -9.87
N GLN A 132 16.32 7.68 -9.77
CA GLN A 132 17.15 8.35 -10.76
C GLN A 132 16.97 7.75 -12.15
N LYS A 133 16.98 6.41 -12.26
CA LYS A 133 16.71 5.71 -13.52
C LYS A 133 15.28 5.93 -14.02
N ALA A 134 14.32 6.17 -13.12
CA ALA A 134 12.94 6.52 -13.47
C ALA A 134 12.80 7.96 -13.99
N GLY A 135 13.86 8.77 -13.89
CA GLY A 135 13.88 10.16 -14.34
C GLY A 135 13.63 11.20 -13.25
N TYR A 136 13.76 10.83 -11.96
CA TYR A 136 13.66 11.80 -10.87
C TYR A 136 14.97 12.61 -10.82
N PRO A 137 14.93 13.95 -10.94
CA PRO A 137 16.14 14.77 -11.10
C PRO A 137 16.95 14.89 -9.81
N GLU A 138 16.28 14.97 -8.66
CA GLU A 138 16.89 15.14 -7.33
C GLU A 138 16.46 13.98 -6.40
N PRO A 139 16.88 12.73 -6.65
CA PRO A 139 16.40 11.55 -5.93
C PRO A 139 16.84 11.51 -4.46
N ASP A 140 17.76 12.39 -4.06
CA ASP A 140 18.27 12.56 -2.71
C ASP A 140 17.47 13.56 -1.86
N ARG A 141 16.60 14.36 -2.48
CA ARG A 141 15.85 15.42 -1.81
C ARG A 141 14.39 15.00 -1.65
N PHE A 142 13.99 14.73 -0.42
CA PHE A 142 12.66 14.20 -0.07
C PHE A 142 11.50 14.96 -0.73
N GLU A 143 11.45 16.29 -0.57
CA GLU A 143 10.36 17.08 -1.16
C GLU A 143 10.44 17.14 -2.69
N ALA A 144 11.63 17.20 -3.29
CA ALA A 144 11.75 17.17 -4.76
C ALA A 144 11.24 15.85 -5.34
N VAL A 145 11.51 14.73 -4.66
CA VAL A 145 10.99 13.41 -5.04
C VAL A 145 9.46 13.37 -4.95
N LEU A 146 8.86 13.91 -3.90
CA LEU A 146 7.40 13.95 -3.77
C LEU A 146 6.73 14.90 -4.76
N SER A 147 7.34 16.05 -5.04
CA SER A 147 6.86 17.00 -6.05
C SER A 147 6.91 16.41 -7.46
N GLU A 148 7.97 15.68 -7.79
CA GLU A 148 8.07 14.98 -9.08
C GLU A 148 7.00 13.88 -9.19
N LEU A 149 6.76 13.13 -8.11
CA LEU A 149 5.70 12.12 -8.09
C LEU A 149 4.31 12.74 -8.34
N GLU A 150 4.02 13.86 -7.69
CA GLU A 150 2.79 14.63 -7.88
C GLU A 150 2.65 15.10 -9.34
N HIS A 151 3.70 15.71 -9.90
CA HIS A 151 3.72 16.17 -11.29
C HIS A 151 3.41 15.05 -12.30
N ARG A 152 4.04 13.88 -12.13
CA ARG A 152 3.81 12.72 -13.01
C ARG A 152 2.38 12.22 -12.96
N VAL A 153 1.80 12.12 -11.75
CA VAL A 153 0.43 11.65 -11.55
C VAL A 153 -0.60 12.60 -12.21
N GLU A 154 -0.30 13.90 -12.27
CA GLU A 154 -1.14 14.89 -12.95
C GLU A 154 -0.99 14.86 -14.48
N GLY A 155 0.24 14.75 -15.01
CA GLY A 155 0.52 15.02 -16.42
C GLY A 155 0.96 13.85 -17.30
N GLU A 156 1.70 12.88 -16.77
CA GLU A 156 2.48 11.91 -17.59
C GLU A 156 1.92 10.48 -17.56
N GLY A 157 0.81 10.28 -16.86
CA GLY A 157 0.25 8.96 -16.58
C GLY A 157 0.69 8.43 -15.22
N PHE A 158 0.14 7.28 -14.82
CA PHE A 158 0.38 6.79 -13.47
C PHE A 158 1.77 6.13 -13.35
N PRO A 159 2.65 6.61 -12.45
CA PRO A 159 4.03 6.17 -12.38
C PRO A 159 4.14 4.69 -12.01
N HIS A 160 4.86 3.91 -12.83
CA HIS A 160 5.03 2.47 -12.61
C HIS A 160 5.91 2.17 -11.38
N GLU A 161 6.78 3.10 -11.02
CA GLU A 161 7.67 3.08 -9.85
C GLU A 161 6.95 3.38 -8.52
N ILE A 162 5.65 3.69 -8.53
CA ILE A 162 4.85 3.97 -7.33
C ILE A 162 5.00 2.89 -6.23
N GLY A 163 5.26 1.64 -6.63
CA GLY A 163 5.53 0.54 -5.71
C GLY A 163 6.71 0.81 -4.76
N VAL A 164 7.70 1.62 -5.17
CA VAL A 164 8.79 2.07 -4.29
C VAL A 164 8.22 2.82 -3.09
N PHE A 165 7.40 3.85 -3.35
CA PHE A 165 6.80 4.70 -2.30
C PHE A 165 5.89 3.90 -1.36
N LEU A 166 5.29 2.82 -1.85
CA LEU A 166 4.43 1.93 -1.08
C LEU A 166 5.21 0.86 -0.29
N GLY A 167 6.54 0.83 -0.40
CA GLY A 167 7.40 -0.12 0.30
C GLY A 167 7.40 -1.53 -0.31
N TYR A 168 7.07 -1.68 -1.60
CA TYR A 168 7.15 -2.98 -2.26
C TYR A 168 8.60 -3.41 -2.44
N PRO A 169 8.88 -4.72 -2.46
CA PRO A 169 10.23 -5.21 -2.71
C PRO A 169 10.75 -4.67 -4.03
N LEU A 170 11.96 -4.11 -4.03
CA LEU A 170 12.53 -3.48 -5.23
C LEU A 170 12.61 -4.44 -6.40
N LYS A 171 12.85 -5.74 -6.16
CA LYS A 171 12.82 -6.79 -7.18
C LYS A 171 11.48 -6.87 -7.92
N ASP A 172 10.37 -6.63 -7.22
CA ASP A 172 9.03 -6.69 -7.81
C ASP A 172 8.74 -5.43 -8.60
N VAL A 173 9.21 -4.27 -8.13
CA VAL A 173 9.08 -2.99 -8.84
C VAL A 173 9.89 -3.02 -10.14
N VAL A 174 11.19 -3.34 -10.08
CA VAL A 174 12.04 -3.35 -11.28
C VAL A 174 11.66 -4.47 -12.24
N GLY A 175 11.15 -5.60 -11.73
CA GLY A 175 10.58 -6.67 -12.55
C GLY A 175 9.30 -6.22 -13.26
N PHE A 176 8.41 -5.50 -12.56
CA PHE A 176 7.21 -4.91 -13.16
C PHE A 176 7.54 -3.89 -14.26
N MET A 177 8.57 -3.06 -14.05
CA MET A 177 9.04 -2.08 -15.03
C MET A 177 9.83 -2.69 -16.20
N GLY A 178 10.12 -4.00 -16.16
CA GLY A 178 10.91 -4.68 -17.20
C GLY A 178 12.39 -4.28 -17.22
N TRP A 179 12.91 -3.71 -16.12
CA TRP A 179 14.28 -3.21 -16.04
C TRP A 179 15.32 -4.26 -15.66
N ALA A 180 14.86 -5.42 -15.20
CA ALA A 180 15.69 -6.56 -14.89
C ALA A 180 15.03 -7.83 -15.48
N PRO A 181 15.83 -8.81 -15.97
CA PRO A 181 15.32 -10.05 -16.54
C PRO A 181 14.88 -11.03 -15.43
N ILE A 182 13.95 -10.60 -14.57
CA ILE A 182 13.42 -11.39 -13.47
C ILE A 182 12.09 -11.99 -13.93
N SER A 183 11.95 -13.31 -13.88
CA SER A 183 10.71 -13.97 -14.27
C SER A 183 9.57 -13.63 -13.30
N PHE A 184 8.37 -13.45 -13.87
CA PHE A 184 7.14 -13.43 -13.09
C PHE A 184 6.93 -14.79 -12.42
N THR A 185 6.63 -14.79 -11.13
CA THR A 185 6.49 -16.01 -10.33
C THR A 185 5.04 -16.27 -9.95
N CYS A 186 4.40 -15.27 -9.34
CA CYS A 186 3.01 -15.35 -8.91
C CYS A 186 2.41 -13.96 -8.72
N GLN A 187 1.13 -13.91 -8.37
CA GLN A 187 0.41 -12.67 -8.12
C GLN A 187 -0.29 -12.73 -6.77
N GLY A 188 -0.06 -11.72 -5.95
CA GLY A 188 -0.81 -11.44 -4.72
C GLY A 188 -1.51 -10.08 -4.86
N PRO A 189 -1.39 -9.19 -3.86
CA PRO A 189 -1.87 -7.81 -4.01
C PRO A 189 -1.08 -7.00 -5.06
N TRP A 190 0.10 -7.47 -5.45
CA TRP A 190 0.87 -6.99 -6.61
C TRP A 190 1.48 -8.17 -7.38
N LYS A 191 2.10 -7.90 -8.53
CA LYS A 191 2.84 -8.91 -9.31
C LYS A 191 4.20 -9.20 -8.66
N ILE A 192 4.50 -10.47 -8.42
CA ILE A 192 5.71 -10.90 -7.70
C ILE A 192 6.69 -11.56 -8.67
N PHE A 193 7.95 -11.13 -8.60
CA PHE A 193 9.02 -11.55 -9.51
C PHE A 193 10.15 -12.25 -8.74
N GLY A 194 10.75 -13.29 -9.33
CA GLY A 194 11.86 -14.04 -8.73
C GLY A 194 11.41 -14.85 -7.49
N ASN A 195 12.25 -14.92 -6.44
CA ASN A 195 11.87 -15.61 -5.20
C ASN A 195 10.62 -14.96 -4.58
N PRO A 196 9.49 -15.68 -4.44
CA PRO A 196 8.24 -15.09 -3.99
C PRO A 196 8.13 -14.94 -2.48
N VAL A 197 8.96 -15.66 -1.71
CA VAL A 197 8.83 -15.75 -0.23
C VAL A 197 8.78 -14.38 0.45
N PRO A 198 9.74 -13.46 0.23
CA PRO A 198 9.72 -12.16 0.94
C PRO A 198 8.50 -11.31 0.59
N SER A 199 8.02 -11.39 -0.66
CA SER A 199 6.87 -10.62 -1.13
C SER A 199 5.55 -11.18 -0.56
N LEU A 200 5.45 -12.50 -0.44
CA LEU A 200 4.28 -13.17 0.14
C LEU A 200 4.20 -12.96 1.65
N GLU A 201 5.34 -12.98 2.36
CA GLU A 201 5.40 -12.65 3.78
C GLU A 201 4.96 -11.20 4.04
N LEU A 202 5.46 -10.25 3.22
CA LEU A 202 5.04 -8.85 3.30
C LEU A 202 3.53 -8.70 3.02
N ALA A 203 3.01 -9.36 1.98
CA ALA A 203 1.59 -9.32 1.64
C ALA A 203 0.71 -9.89 2.76
N GLU A 204 1.14 -10.96 3.42
CA GLU A 204 0.42 -11.54 4.55
C GLU A 204 0.49 -10.62 5.78
N ASN A 205 1.61 -9.93 6.02
CA ASN A 205 1.69 -8.91 7.07
C ASN A 205 0.70 -7.76 6.83
N HIS A 206 0.63 -7.24 5.59
CA HIS A 206 -0.36 -6.22 5.22
C HIS A 206 -1.79 -6.70 5.46
N ARG A 207 -2.08 -7.95 5.08
CA ARG A 207 -3.38 -8.56 5.29
C ARG A 207 -3.75 -8.62 6.76
N LYS A 208 -2.83 -9.02 7.64
CA LYS A 208 -3.01 -9.06 9.09
C LYS A 208 -3.30 -7.68 9.66
N CYS A 209 -2.50 -6.66 9.31
CA CYS A 209 -2.75 -5.29 9.76
C CYS A 209 -4.17 -4.82 9.42
N ARG A 210 -4.59 -5.02 8.16
CA ARG A 210 -5.96 -4.67 7.73
C ARG A 210 -7.04 -5.55 8.38
N CYS A 211 -6.74 -6.80 8.73
CA CYS A 211 -7.63 -7.71 9.45
C CYS A 211 -7.92 -7.18 10.86
N ASP A 212 -6.85 -6.91 11.60
CA ASP A 212 -6.94 -6.45 12.98
C ASP A 212 -7.69 -5.12 13.07
N MET A 213 -7.35 -4.16 12.19
CA MET A 213 -8.04 -2.86 12.12
C MET A 213 -9.52 -3.02 11.77
N SER A 214 -9.83 -3.90 10.81
CA SER A 214 -11.22 -4.15 10.42
C SER A 214 -12.05 -4.75 11.56
N LEU A 215 -11.47 -5.66 12.35
CA LEU A 215 -12.16 -6.28 13.48
C LEU A 215 -12.40 -5.27 14.60
N GLN A 216 -11.40 -4.43 14.92
CA GLN A 216 -11.56 -3.33 15.89
C GLN A 216 -12.69 -2.38 15.49
N LEU A 217 -12.69 -1.91 14.24
CA LEU A 217 -13.73 -1.00 13.75
C LEU A 217 -15.10 -1.68 13.67
N ALA A 218 -15.17 -2.97 13.33
CA ALA A 218 -16.43 -3.71 13.32
C ALA A 218 -17.00 -3.92 14.73
N SER A 219 -16.16 -3.98 15.75
CA SER A 219 -16.60 -4.01 17.17
C SER A 219 -17.07 -2.65 17.72
N GLY A 220 -17.04 -1.59 16.91
CA GLY A 220 -17.46 -0.25 17.32
C GLY A 220 -16.42 0.53 18.13
N CYS A 221 -15.12 0.20 17.99
CA CYS A 221 -14.05 1.01 18.58
C CYS A 221 -14.10 2.46 18.08
N ASN A 222 -13.64 3.40 18.91
CA ASN A 222 -13.58 4.81 18.51
C ASN A 222 -12.61 4.98 17.32
N PRO A 223 -13.10 5.46 16.16
CA PRO A 223 -12.29 5.49 14.95
C PRO A 223 -11.19 6.55 14.99
N LEU A 224 -11.37 7.61 15.79
CA LEU A 224 -10.33 8.63 16.00
C LEU A 224 -9.16 8.05 16.78
N ASP A 225 -9.40 7.13 17.71
CA ASP A 225 -8.35 6.42 18.44
C ASP A 225 -7.67 5.37 17.57
N CYS A 226 -8.44 4.64 16.76
CA CYS A 226 -7.88 3.71 15.76
C CYS A 226 -7.00 4.42 14.73
N LEU A 227 -7.32 5.67 14.36
CA LEU A 227 -6.55 6.46 13.41
C LEU A 227 -5.29 7.06 14.04
N LYS A 228 -5.16 7.12 15.37
CA LYS A 228 -3.91 7.57 16.01
C LYS A 228 -2.85 6.48 15.88
N ARG A 229 -1.62 6.90 15.55
CA ARG A 229 -0.50 5.97 15.55
C ARG A 229 -0.31 5.41 16.95
N THR A 230 -0.49 4.09 17.10
CA THR A 230 -0.24 3.45 18.39
C THR A 230 1.27 3.48 18.61
N ALA A 231 1.75 4.26 19.58
CA ALA A 231 3.11 4.10 20.06
C ALA A 231 3.20 2.68 20.64
N ARG A 232 3.70 1.70 19.87
CA ARG A 232 4.00 0.40 20.44
C ARG A 232 5.01 0.63 21.56
N ARG A 233 4.68 0.08 22.74
CA ARG A 233 5.68 -0.15 23.81
C ARG A 233 6.89 -0.81 23.16
N ALA A 234 8.07 -0.21 23.37
CA ALA A 234 9.34 -0.70 22.88
C ALA A 234 9.46 -2.21 23.15
N GLY A 235 9.58 -3.02 22.09
CA GLY A 235 9.61 -4.47 22.21
C GLY A 235 9.66 -5.24 20.89
N ALA A 236 9.33 -4.61 19.76
CA ALA A 236 9.56 -5.21 18.44
C ALA A 236 10.71 -4.46 17.75
N THR A 237 11.88 -5.09 17.73
CA THR A 237 13.01 -4.68 16.88
C THR A 237 12.49 -4.53 15.45
N PRO A 238 12.70 -3.38 14.78
CA PRO A 238 12.34 -3.27 13.37
C PRO A 238 13.11 -4.35 12.63
N ALA A 239 12.39 -5.16 11.86
CA ALA A 239 13.00 -6.13 10.98
C ALA A 239 13.90 -5.34 10.02
N ARG A 240 15.22 -5.33 10.30
CA ARG A 240 16.22 -4.94 9.32
C ARG A 240 15.92 -5.79 8.10
N GLN A 241 15.59 -5.17 6.98
CA GLN A 241 15.63 -5.84 5.67
C GLN A 241 17.02 -6.47 5.56
N PRO A 242 17.14 -7.80 5.63
CA PRO A 242 18.43 -8.40 5.49
C PRO A 242 18.63 -8.68 4.00
N TYR A 243 19.86 -8.43 3.55
CA TYR A 243 20.45 -8.93 2.31
C TYR A 243 20.26 -8.08 1.04
N LEU A 244 21.20 -7.15 0.86
CA LEU A 244 22.16 -7.28 -0.23
C LEU A 244 23.44 -7.90 0.34
N SER A 245 23.55 -9.22 0.25
CA SER A 245 24.80 -9.95 0.41
C SER A 245 24.67 -11.28 -0.32
N ALA A 246 25.16 -11.33 -1.55
CA ALA A 246 26.18 -12.29 -2.01
C ALA A 246 26.10 -12.45 -3.54
N ALA A 247 27.26 -12.20 -4.17
CA ALA A 247 27.72 -12.52 -5.52
C ALA A 247 26.97 -11.91 -6.72
#